data_AF-A0A8H4V4H9-F1
#
_entry.id   AF-A0A8H4V4H9-F1
#
_cell.length_a   1.000
_cell.length_b   1.000
_cell.length_c   1.000
_cell.angle_alpha   90.00
_cell.angle_beta   90.00
_cell.angle_gamma   90.00
#
_symmetry.space_group_name_H-M   'P 1'
#
loop_
_entity.id
_entity.type
_entity.pdbx_description
1 polymer ?
#
loop_
_entity_poly.entity_id
_entity_poly.type
_entity_poly.pdbx_seq_one_letter_code
_entity_poly.pdbx_strand_id
1 'polypeptide(L)'
;MSITVTETKKNVNGQANENGAGSLTLTAPVKTVPLKLSGALDGYTRKEITPVIGTEFPDANIVDMLHAPNADELLRDLAVMVSQRGFCIFRHQSNLSIADEKLLCHRIGQLTTRPYTSGLYIHPVNQMELADGSIDPEVMSP
;
A
#
# COMPACT_ATOMS: atom_id res chain seq x y z
N MET A 1 -20.04 -3.41 -14.69
CA MET A 1 -21.05 -2.34 -14.62
C MET A 1 -20.31 -1.04 -14.40
N SER A 2 -20.28 -0.17 -15.40
CA SER A 2 -19.59 1.12 -15.34
C SER A 2 -20.55 2.14 -14.76
N ILE A 3 -20.20 2.74 -13.62
CA ILE A 3 -20.98 3.81 -13.01
C ILE A 3 -20.44 5.15 -13.49
N THR A 4 -21.28 5.91 -14.19
CA THR A 4 -20.99 7.28 -14.61
C THR A 4 -21.48 8.22 -13.52
N VAL A 5 -20.56 8.89 -12.82
CA VAL A 5 -20.92 9.91 -11.83
C VAL A 5 -20.68 11.28 -12.47
N THR A 6 -21.76 12.06 -12.58
CA THR A 6 -21.72 13.44 -13.07
C THR A 6 -21.52 14.37 -11.88
N GLU A 7 -20.31 14.91 -11.70
CA GLU A 7 -20.10 16.02 -10.77
C GLU A 7 -19.86 17.34 -11.51
N THR A 8 -20.68 18.31 -11.16
CA THR A 8 -20.64 19.69 -11.65
C THR A 8 -19.62 20.48 -10.83
N LYS A 9 -18.47 20.86 -11.41
CA LYS A 9 -17.61 21.92 -10.85
C LYS A 9 -17.83 23.24 -11.58
N LYS A 10 -18.21 24.26 -10.80
CA LYS A 10 -18.36 25.66 -11.21
C LYS A 10 -16.97 26.23 -11.56
N ASN A 11 -16.79 26.73 -12.78
CA ASN A 11 -15.57 27.40 -13.24
C ASN A 11 -15.67 28.91 -12.98
N VAL A 12 -14.62 29.50 -12.39
CA VAL A 12 -14.39 30.94 -12.29
C VAL A 12 -13.61 31.38 -13.52
N ASN A 13 -14.36 31.94 -14.48
CA ASN A 13 -13.97 32.72 -15.67
C ASN A 13 -14.58 32.13 -16.94
N GLY A 14 -15.67 32.77 -17.35
CA GLY A 14 -16.44 32.41 -18.52
C GLY A 14 -15.72 32.72 -19.82
N GLN A 15 -15.64 31.72 -20.68
CA GLN A 15 -16.18 31.74 -22.04
C GLN A 15 -16.18 30.30 -22.57
N ALA A 16 -17.32 29.88 -23.13
CA ALA A 16 -17.56 28.54 -23.62
C ALA A 16 -16.95 28.34 -25.00
N ASN A 17 -16.21 27.25 -25.19
CA ASN A 17 -16.10 26.60 -26.49
C ASN A 17 -16.22 25.09 -26.29
N GLU A 18 -17.06 24.54 -27.14
CA GLU A 18 -17.69 23.25 -27.22
C GLU A 18 -16.89 22.33 -28.15
N ASN A 19 -17.04 21.02 -27.94
CA ASN A 19 -16.66 19.93 -28.86
C ASN A 19 -15.20 19.44 -28.76
N GLY A 20 -14.90 18.80 -27.64
CA GLY A 20 -13.94 17.71 -27.59
C GLY A 20 -14.48 16.65 -26.64
N ALA A 21 -15.19 15.63 -27.15
CA ALA A 21 -15.61 14.48 -26.37
C ALA A 21 -14.38 13.62 -26.00
N GLY A 22 -13.55 14.14 -25.10
CA GLY A 22 -12.45 13.41 -24.49
C GLY A 22 -13.01 12.42 -23.47
N SER A 23 -13.32 11.20 -23.91
CA SER A 23 -13.59 10.09 -23.01
C SER A 23 -12.31 9.77 -22.24
N LEU A 24 -12.23 10.20 -20.98
CA LEU A 24 -11.19 9.75 -20.05
C LEU A 24 -11.43 8.27 -19.75
N THR A 25 -10.90 7.41 -20.62
CA THR A 25 -10.98 5.96 -20.47
C THR A 25 -10.04 5.58 -19.34
N LEU A 26 -10.56 5.39 -18.12
CA LEU A 26 -9.79 4.88 -16.99
C LEU A 26 -9.30 3.46 -17.35
N THR A 27 -8.08 3.36 -17.86
CA THR A 27 -7.56 2.14 -18.52
C THR A 27 -7.05 1.09 -17.52
N ALA A 28 -7.10 1.37 -16.21
CA ALA A 28 -6.79 0.38 -15.20
C ALA A 28 -8.07 -0.40 -14.84
N PRO A 29 -8.13 -1.72 -15.04
CA PRO A 29 -9.25 -2.52 -14.56
C PRO A 29 -9.28 -2.43 -13.03
N VAL A 30 -10.21 -1.65 -12.49
CA VAL A 30 -10.51 -1.65 -11.06
C VAL A 30 -10.92 -3.08 -10.70
N LYS A 31 -10.14 -3.73 -9.84
CA LYS A 31 -10.43 -5.08 -9.38
C LYS A 31 -11.69 -5.02 -8.52
N THR A 32 -12.82 -5.40 -9.10
CA THR A 32 -14.16 -5.30 -8.47
C THR A 32 -14.44 -6.38 -7.42
N VAL A 33 -13.52 -7.35 -7.28
CA VAL A 33 -13.66 -8.47 -6.35
C VAL A 33 -12.58 -8.36 -5.27
N PRO A 34 -12.94 -8.54 -3.98
CA PRO A 34 -11.96 -8.57 -2.90
C PRO A 34 -10.83 -9.56 -3.17
N LEU A 35 -9.62 -9.16 -2.80
CA LEU A 35 -8.46 -10.06 -2.82
C LEU A 35 -8.69 -11.22 -1.87
N LYS A 36 -8.41 -12.44 -2.34
CA LYS A 36 -8.46 -13.66 -1.54
C LYS A 36 -7.05 -14.04 -1.10
N LEU A 37 -6.96 -14.61 0.11
CA LEU A 37 -5.74 -15.23 0.61
C LEU A 37 -5.37 -16.43 -0.27
N SER A 38 -4.08 -16.55 -0.57
CA SER A 38 -3.50 -17.69 -1.27
C SER A 38 -3.14 -18.84 -0.31
N GLY A 39 -2.94 -18.54 0.98
CA GLY A 39 -2.51 -19.49 2.00
C GLY A 39 -0.99 -19.46 2.25
N ALA A 40 -0.27 -18.52 1.63
CA ALA A 40 1.19 -18.41 1.75
C ALA A 40 1.65 -18.16 3.21
N LEU A 41 0.78 -17.58 4.04
CA LEU A 41 1.04 -17.30 5.45
C LEU A 41 0.65 -18.43 6.42
N ASP A 42 0.11 -19.56 5.94
CA ASP A 42 -0.38 -20.62 6.83
C ASP A 42 0.75 -21.40 7.53
N GLY A 43 1.96 -21.34 6.99
CA GLY A 43 3.16 -21.93 7.62
C GLY A 43 3.74 -21.11 8.78
N TYR A 44 3.25 -19.90 9.03
CA TYR A 44 3.76 -19.04 10.09
C TYR A 44 2.94 -19.20 11.37
N THR A 45 3.64 -19.28 12.50
CA THR A 45 3.00 -19.18 13.82
C THR A 45 2.29 -17.82 13.91
N ARG A 46 0.98 -17.84 14.19
CA ARG A 46 0.18 -16.64 14.38
C ARG A 46 -0.69 -16.74 15.62
N LYS A 47 -0.89 -15.61 16.29
CA LYS A 47 -1.75 -15.47 17.47
C LYS A 47 -2.74 -14.35 17.26
N GLU A 48 -4.01 -14.64 17.51
CA GLU A 48 -5.03 -13.61 17.48
C GLU A 48 -4.95 -12.77 18.77
N ILE A 49 -4.75 -11.46 18.62
CA ILE A 49 -4.65 -10.55 19.79
C ILE A 49 -6.02 -10.30 20.38
N THR A 50 -7.01 -10.03 19.53
CA THR A 50 -8.42 -9.93 19.91
C THR A 50 -9.26 -10.74 18.93
N PRO A 51 -10.52 -11.06 19.30
CA PRO A 51 -11.42 -11.83 18.42
C PRO A 51 -11.75 -11.12 17.09
N VAL A 52 -11.61 -9.79 17.00
CA VAL A 52 -12.06 -9.02 15.84
C VAL A 52 -10.88 -8.44 15.05
N ILE A 53 -9.88 -7.89 15.74
CA ILE A 53 -8.73 -7.22 15.12
C ILE A 53 -7.42 -7.70 15.72
N GLY A 54 -6.34 -7.51 14.97
CA GLY A 54 -4.99 -7.79 15.40
C GLY A 54 -4.61 -9.25 15.23
N THR A 55 -3.50 -9.45 14.53
CA THR A 55 -2.79 -10.73 14.43
C THR A 55 -1.33 -10.49 14.82
N GLU A 56 -0.77 -11.35 15.65
CA GLU A 56 0.62 -11.32 16.06
C GLU A 56 1.37 -12.49 15.43
N PHE A 57 2.54 -12.19 14.87
CA PHE A 57 3.53 -13.14 14.40
C PHE A 57 4.72 -13.10 15.37
N PRO A 58 4.81 -14.06 16.31
CA PRO A 58 5.88 -14.07 17.31
C PRO A 58 7.25 -14.32 16.68
N ASP A 59 7.33 -15.23 15.72
CA ASP A 59 8.61 -15.77 15.20
C ASP A 59 8.94 -15.27 13.79
N ALA A 60 7.99 -14.63 13.10
CA ALA A 60 8.19 -14.24 11.70
C ALA A 60 9.06 -12.98 11.59
N ASN A 61 9.97 -12.98 10.61
CA ASN A 61 10.77 -11.83 10.22
C ASN A 61 10.30 -11.27 8.87
N ILE A 62 10.03 -9.96 8.80
CA ILE A 62 9.54 -9.32 7.57
C ILE A 62 10.63 -9.29 6.49
N VAL A 63 11.90 -9.12 6.88
CA VAL A 63 13.03 -9.10 5.95
C VAL A 63 13.13 -10.43 5.21
N ASP A 64 12.96 -11.54 5.91
CA ASP A 64 12.95 -12.88 5.31
C ASP A 64 11.80 -13.04 4.31
N MET A 65 10.62 -12.49 4.64
CA MET A 65 9.47 -12.49 3.73
C MET A 65 9.71 -11.63 2.49
N LEU A 66 10.40 -10.50 2.61
CA LEU A 66 10.72 -9.60 1.49
C LEU A 66 11.70 -10.23 0.50
N HIS A 67 12.64 -11.04 0.98
CA HIS A 67 13.69 -11.67 0.14
C HIS A 67 13.40 -13.12 -0.23
N ALA A 68 12.30 -13.69 0.25
CA ALA A 68 11.87 -15.04 -0.10
C ALA A 68 11.60 -15.18 -1.61
N PRO A 69 11.80 -16.38 -2.20
CA PRO A 69 11.50 -16.63 -3.61
C PRO A 69 10.01 -16.43 -3.94
N ASN A 70 9.11 -16.57 -2.96
CA ASN A 70 7.68 -16.34 -3.06
C ASN A 70 7.23 -15.05 -2.35
N ALA A 71 8.11 -14.05 -2.24
CA ALA A 71 7.84 -12.79 -1.55
C ALA A 71 6.52 -12.12 -2.00
N ASP A 72 6.23 -12.09 -3.31
CA ASP A 72 5.02 -11.44 -3.82
C ASP A 72 3.73 -12.10 -3.31
N GLU A 73 3.71 -13.42 -3.10
CA GLU A 73 2.56 -14.13 -2.54
C GLU A 73 2.43 -13.85 -1.03
N LEU A 74 3.54 -13.89 -0.30
CA LEU A 74 3.60 -13.62 1.13
C LEU A 74 3.14 -12.19 1.46
N LEU A 75 3.66 -11.20 0.73
CA LEU A 75 3.35 -9.79 0.93
C LEU A 75 1.93 -9.46 0.51
N ARG A 76 1.42 -10.11 -0.54
CA ARG A 76 0.01 -9.98 -0.92
C ARG A 76 -0.92 -10.53 0.14
N ASP A 77 -0.65 -11.74 0.65
CA ASP A 77 -1.45 -12.32 1.73
C ASP A 77 -1.36 -11.49 3.00
N LEU A 78 -0.19 -10.92 3.31
CA LEU A 78 -0.01 -10.01 4.43
C LEU A 78 -0.89 -8.77 4.26
N ALA A 79 -0.91 -8.16 3.09
CA ALA A 79 -1.76 -7.00 2.80
C ALA A 79 -3.26 -7.31 2.95
N VAL A 80 -3.69 -8.49 2.50
CA VAL A 80 -5.06 -8.97 2.67
C VAL A 80 -5.37 -9.20 4.15
N MET A 81 -4.45 -9.82 4.89
CA MET A 81 -4.63 -10.08 6.32
C MET A 81 -4.71 -8.79 7.12
N VAL A 82 -3.86 -7.80 6.84
CA VAL A 82 -3.94 -6.45 7.44
C VAL A 82 -5.29 -5.81 7.12
N SER A 83 -5.78 -5.93 5.88
CA SER A 83 -7.09 -5.39 5.50
C SER A 83 -8.26 -6.06 6.24
N GLN A 84 -8.17 -7.36 6.52
CA GLN A 84 -9.20 -8.12 7.21
C GLN A 84 -9.14 -7.98 8.74
N ARG A 85 -7.93 -7.90 9.31
CA ARG A 85 -7.67 -7.92 10.76
C ARG A 85 -7.29 -6.54 11.31
N GLY A 86 -7.18 -5.53 10.48
CA GLY A 86 -6.81 -4.15 10.85
C GLY A 86 -5.30 -3.94 10.99
N PHE A 87 -4.61 -4.75 11.80
CA PHE A 87 -3.16 -4.63 12.00
C PHE A 87 -2.50 -5.98 12.24
N CYS A 88 -1.21 -6.05 11.94
CA CYS A 88 -0.35 -7.19 12.26
C CYS A 88 0.85 -6.72 13.10
N ILE A 89 1.25 -7.50 14.10
CA ILE A 89 2.41 -7.24 14.96
C ILE A 89 3.46 -8.31 14.68
N PHE A 90 4.70 -7.88 14.47
CA PHE A 90 5.83 -8.79 14.34
C PHE A 90 6.78 -8.57 15.51
N ARG A 91 7.03 -9.59 16.32
CA ARG A 91 7.87 -9.47 17.53
C ARG A 91 9.34 -9.70 17.25
N HIS A 92 9.65 -10.61 16.35
CA HIS A 92 11.03 -11.00 16.03
C HIS A 92 11.59 -10.18 14.86
N GLN A 93 11.76 -8.87 15.06
CA GLN A 93 12.42 -7.98 14.09
C GLN A 93 13.77 -7.53 14.63
N SER A 94 14.87 -7.98 14.00
CA SER A 94 16.24 -7.68 14.43
C SER A 94 17.06 -6.93 13.37
N ASN A 95 16.69 -7.00 12.10
CA ASN A 95 17.47 -6.52 10.96
C ASN A 95 16.65 -5.68 9.96
N LEU A 96 15.52 -5.11 10.38
CA LEU A 96 14.68 -4.27 9.50
C LEU A 96 15.36 -2.90 9.29
N SER A 97 15.82 -2.62 8.06
CA SER A 97 16.38 -1.32 7.70
C SER A 97 15.29 -0.35 7.19
N ILE A 98 15.61 0.94 7.16
CA ILE A 98 14.73 1.98 6.58
C ILE A 98 14.41 1.68 5.11
N ALA A 99 15.38 1.16 4.36
CA ALA A 99 15.18 0.79 2.96
C ALA A 99 14.19 -0.39 2.83
N ASP A 100 14.26 -1.36 3.74
CA ASP A 100 13.35 -2.51 3.75
C ASP A 100 11.93 -2.11 4.14
N GLU A 101 11.77 -1.19 5.09
CA GLU A 101 10.46 -0.66 5.48
C GLU A 101 9.78 0.08 4.32
N LYS A 102 10.52 0.91 3.58
CA LYS A 102 10.02 1.56 2.36
C LYS A 102 9.66 0.54 1.30
N LEU A 103 10.54 -0.43 1.07
CA LEU A 103 10.32 -1.50 0.10
C LEU A 103 9.05 -2.29 0.43
N LEU A 104 8.84 -2.64 1.71
CA LEU A 104 7.64 -3.30 2.20
C LEU A 104 6.39 -2.48 1.88
N CYS A 105 6.37 -1.21 2.29
CA CYS A 105 5.25 -0.31 2.03
C CYS A 105 4.96 -0.18 0.52
N HIS A 106 6.02 -0.13 -0.29
CA HIS A 106 5.89 -0.02 -1.73
C HIS A 106 5.31 -1.29 -2.36
N ARG A 107 5.84 -2.46 -1.99
CA ARG A 107 5.42 -3.79 -2.48
C ARG A 107 3.98 -4.11 -2.09
N ILE A 108 3.61 -3.90 -0.84
CA ILE A 108 2.22 -4.12 -0.35
C ILE A 108 1.23 -3.29 -1.17
N GLY A 109 1.55 -2.02 -1.46
CA GLY A 109 0.72 -1.19 -2.31
C GLY A 109 0.62 -1.74 -3.73
N GLN A 110 1.76 -2.05 -4.37
CA GLN A 110 1.80 -2.53 -5.76
C GLN A 110 1.10 -3.89 -5.97
N LEU A 111 1.19 -4.79 -4.98
CA LEU A 111 0.58 -6.11 -5.03
C LEU A 111 -0.93 -6.08 -4.71
N THR A 112 -1.42 -4.92 -4.25
CA THR A 112 -2.84 -4.65 -4.01
C THR A 112 -3.40 -3.70 -5.08
N THR A 113 -4.50 -3.01 -4.78
CA THR A 113 -5.22 -2.18 -5.76
C THR A 113 -4.61 -0.79 -5.94
N ARG A 114 -3.39 -0.52 -5.44
CA ARG A 114 -2.75 0.79 -5.61
C ARG A 114 -2.26 0.92 -7.07
N PRO A 115 -2.60 2.03 -7.76
CA PRO A 115 -2.05 2.29 -9.09
C PRO A 115 -0.51 2.37 -9.06
N TYR A 116 0.14 1.87 -10.12
CA TYR A 116 1.61 1.91 -10.24
C TYR A 116 2.18 3.33 -10.27
N THR A 117 1.37 4.33 -10.61
CA THR A 117 1.75 5.75 -10.63
C THR A 117 1.80 6.38 -9.23
N SER A 118 1.34 5.68 -8.19
CA SER A 118 1.27 6.19 -6.83
C SER A 118 2.40 5.60 -5.97
N GLY A 119 3.24 6.48 -5.43
CA GLY A 119 4.36 6.15 -4.54
C GLY A 119 4.02 6.17 -3.06
N LEU A 120 5.05 6.33 -2.23
CA LEU A 120 4.89 6.61 -0.80
C LEU A 120 4.29 8.01 -0.62
N TYR A 121 3.58 8.21 0.49
CA TYR A 121 3.06 9.52 0.84
C TYR A 121 4.19 10.41 1.35
N ILE A 122 4.35 11.56 0.71
CA ILE A 122 5.34 12.58 1.11
C ILE A 122 4.65 13.55 2.07
N HIS A 123 5.20 13.70 3.27
CA HIS A 123 4.64 14.62 4.26
C HIS A 123 4.93 16.08 3.86
N PRO A 124 3.98 17.02 3.97
CA PRO A 124 4.16 18.41 3.54
C PRO A 124 5.07 19.26 4.45
N VAL A 125 5.51 18.72 5.59
CA VAL A 125 6.44 19.40 6.52
C VAL A 125 7.76 18.65 6.56
N ASN A 126 8.84 19.34 6.18
CA ASN A 126 10.20 18.83 6.04
C ASN A 126 11.01 19.06 7.33
N GLN A 127 10.76 18.26 8.37
CA GLN A 127 11.44 18.48 9.65
C GLN A 127 11.88 17.20 10.35
N MET A 128 12.46 16.28 9.58
CA MET A 128 13.23 15.16 10.12
C MET A 128 14.47 14.97 9.24
N GLU A 129 15.65 15.24 9.77
CA GLU A 129 16.87 14.67 9.20
C GLU A 129 16.92 13.20 9.64
N LEU A 130 17.37 12.30 8.74
CA LEU A 130 17.70 10.94 9.19
C LEU A 130 18.82 11.02 10.24
N ALA A 131 19.03 9.94 11.00
CA ALA A 131 20.08 9.91 12.03
C ALA A 131 21.50 10.16 11.46
N ASP A 132 21.69 10.03 10.15
CA ASP A 132 22.92 10.32 9.42
C ASP A 132 22.99 11.74 8.82
N GLY A 133 21.97 12.58 9.05
CA GLY A 133 21.88 13.93 8.51
C GLY A 133 21.42 14.00 7.04
N SER A 134 21.10 12.87 6.40
CA SER A 134 20.61 12.86 5.02
C SER A 134 19.11 13.18 4.94
N ILE A 135 18.70 13.73 3.79
CA ILE A 135 17.29 13.97 3.44
C ILE A 135 16.85 12.87 2.48
N ASP A 136 15.73 12.24 2.79
CA ASP A 136 15.15 11.18 1.98
C ASP A 136 14.09 11.72 1.00
N PRO A 137 14.38 11.76 -0.31
CA PRO A 137 13.50 12.40 -1.30
C PRO A 137 12.19 11.63 -1.55
N GLU A 138 12.07 10.39 -1.09
CA GLU A 138 10.86 9.58 -1.31
C GLU A 138 9.76 9.81 -0.26
N VAL A 139 10.10 10.47 0.85
CA VAL A 139 9.15 10.77 1.95
C VAL A 139 9.14 12.25 2.33
N MET A 140 10.08 13.04 1.81
CA MET A 140 10.21 14.49 2.04
C MET A 140 10.15 15.24 0.71
N SER A 141 9.46 16.38 0.71
CA SER A 141 9.51 17.31 -0.43
C SER A 141 10.88 18.01 -0.42
N PRO A 142 11.49 18.33 -1.57
CA PRO A 142 12.51 19.37 -1.61
C PRO A 142 11.97 20.71 -1.08
#